data_AF-A0A816C232-F1
#
_entry.id   AF-A0A816C232-F1
#
_cell.length_a   1.000
_cell.length_b   1.000
_cell.length_c   1.000
_cell.angle_alpha   90.00
_cell.angle_beta   90.00
_cell.angle_gamma   90.00
#
_symmetry.space_group_name_H-M   'P 1'
#
loop_
_entity.id
_entity.type
_entity.pdbx_description
1 polymer ?
#
loop_
_entity_poly.entity_id
_entity_poly.type
_entity_poly.pdbx_seq_one_letter_code
_entity_poly.pdbx_strand_id
1 'polypeptide(L)'
;MGWVVLFTIFVLILTQIFAVPLKSSNNCGYDSCNLGQPGKLNVHIVAHTHDDVGWLKTVDQYYYGSRREISSKAVQYILDSVIEALVDNPDRRYIYVEMAFFWRWWTEQSEKVRNIVKQLVNESRLEFISGGWCMNDEATTHYNSIIDQHSLGAEFLQETFGECARPKIAWQIDPFGHSREVGSLFAQMGFDGMFLGRADYQDQIHRG
;
A
#
# COMPACT_ATOMS: atom_id res chain seq x y z
N MET A 1 -61.88 4.35 15.54
CA MET A 1 -60.52 4.19 16.10
C MET A 1 -59.67 3.14 15.38
N GLY A 2 -60.21 2.26 14.52
CA GLY A 2 -59.44 1.24 13.79
C GLY A 2 -58.78 1.69 12.47
N TRP A 3 -59.27 2.75 11.82
CA TRP A 3 -58.75 3.20 10.51
C TRP A 3 -57.47 4.03 10.61
N VAL A 4 -57.23 4.68 11.74
CA VAL A 4 -56.03 5.51 11.96
C VAL A 4 -54.78 4.61 12.16
N VAL A 5 -54.94 3.46 12.81
CA VAL A 5 -53.85 2.51 13.09
C VAL A 5 -53.33 1.82 11.84
N LEU A 6 -54.22 1.50 10.88
CA LEU A 6 -53.84 0.88 9.61
C LEU A 6 -53.03 1.83 8.70
N PHE A 7 -53.31 3.14 8.77
CA PHE A 7 -52.59 4.13 7.96
C PHE A 7 -51.17 4.39 8.49
N THR A 8 -50.96 4.38 9.81
CA THR A 8 -49.62 4.53 10.42
C THR A 8 -48.72 3.31 10.19
N ILE A 9 -49.29 2.10 10.16
CA ILE A 9 -48.51 0.88 9.88
C ILE A 9 -48.07 0.85 8.40
N PHE A 10 -48.90 1.33 7.47
CA PHE A 10 -48.56 1.37 6.05
C PHE A 10 -47.44 2.37 5.72
N VAL A 11 -47.37 3.50 6.45
CA VAL A 11 -46.29 4.49 6.29
C VAL A 11 -44.97 4.01 6.90
N LEU A 12 -45.00 3.24 7.99
CA LEU A 12 -43.81 2.65 8.61
C LEU A 12 -43.19 1.51 7.80
N ILE A 13 -43.98 0.79 7.01
CA ILE A 13 -43.48 -0.27 6.12
C ILE A 13 -42.84 0.32 4.85
N LEU A 14 -43.27 1.50 4.41
CA LEU A 14 -42.69 2.19 3.25
C LEU A 14 -41.35 2.90 3.55
N THR A 15 -41.04 3.20 4.82
CA THR A 15 -39.74 3.79 5.20
C THR A 15 -38.63 2.76 5.46
N GLN A 16 -38.95 1.46 5.44
CA GLN A 16 -37.95 0.38 5.56
C GLN A 16 -37.52 -0.23 4.21
N ILE A 17 -38.03 0.27 3.09
CA ILE A 17 -37.68 -0.23 1.76
C ILE A 17 -36.78 0.82 1.10
N PHE A 18 -35.54 0.42 0.80
CA PHE A 18 -34.45 1.18 0.17
C PHE A 18 -33.53 2.00 1.09
N ALA A 19 -33.06 1.41 2.19
CA ALA A 19 -31.62 1.48 2.43
C ALA A 19 -30.97 0.44 1.49
N VAL A 20 -30.83 0.78 0.21
CA VAL A 20 -29.89 0.05 -0.65
C VAL A 20 -28.55 0.21 0.04
N PRO A 21 -27.89 -0.86 0.53
CA PRO A 21 -26.52 -0.71 0.94
C PRO A 21 -25.82 -0.16 -0.29
N LEU A 22 -25.23 1.04 -0.19
CA LEU A 22 -24.31 1.52 -1.20
C LEU A 22 -23.32 0.38 -1.38
N LYS A 23 -23.52 -0.40 -2.44
CA LYS A 23 -22.54 -1.37 -2.87
C LYS A 23 -21.43 -0.46 -3.36
N SER A 24 -20.54 -0.13 -2.44
CA SER A 24 -19.30 0.56 -2.73
C SER A 24 -18.58 -0.40 -3.66
N SER A 25 -18.80 -0.25 -4.97
CA SER A 25 -17.87 -0.79 -5.94
C SER A 25 -16.62 0.04 -5.72
N ASN A 26 -15.80 -0.37 -4.75
CA ASN A 26 -14.47 0.20 -4.63
C ASN A 26 -13.78 -0.21 -5.94
N ASN A 27 -13.72 0.72 -6.90
CA ASN A 27 -12.92 0.56 -8.11
C ASN A 27 -11.47 0.70 -7.67
N CYS A 28 -10.93 -0.36 -7.07
CA CYS A 28 -9.57 -0.43 -6.56
C CYS A 28 -8.83 -1.61 -7.18
N GLY A 29 -7.50 -1.60 -7.07
CA GLY A 29 -6.65 -2.58 -7.77
C GLY A 29 -6.73 -2.41 -9.28
N TYR A 30 -6.78 -3.51 -10.03
CA TYR A 30 -6.74 -3.49 -11.49
C TYR A 30 -7.90 -2.73 -12.15
N ASP A 31 -9.07 -2.67 -11.51
CA ASP A 31 -10.22 -1.92 -12.01
C ASP A 31 -10.00 -0.40 -12.01
N SER A 32 -9.01 0.08 -11.24
CA SER A 32 -8.63 1.49 -11.16
C SER A 32 -7.50 1.89 -12.14
N CYS A 33 -6.93 0.93 -12.87
CA CYS A 33 -5.71 1.15 -13.64
C CYS A 33 -5.93 2.05 -14.86
N ASN A 34 -4.97 2.94 -15.11
CA ASN A 34 -4.88 3.65 -16.39
C ASN A 34 -4.13 2.76 -17.39
N LEU A 35 -4.86 2.17 -18.33
CA LEU A 35 -4.33 1.27 -19.37
C LEU A 35 -3.51 2.01 -20.46
N GLY A 36 -3.45 3.34 -20.40
CA GLY A 36 -2.79 4.14 -21.42
C GLY A 36 -3.56 4.15 -22.74
N GLN A 37 -2.86 4.49 -23.82
CA GLN A 37 -3.42 4.60 -25.16
C GLN A 37 -2.91 3.46 -26.06
N PRO A 38 -3.79 2.64 -26.65
CA PRO A 38 -3.40 1.61 -27.60
C PRO A 38 -2.64 2.20 -28.79
N GLY A 39 -1.62 1.50 -29.27
CA GLY A 39 -0.81 1.92 -30.42
C GLY A 39 0.14 3.08 -30.16
N LYS A 40 0.34 3.49 -28.89
CA LYS A 40 1.35 4.48 -28.49
C LYS A 40 2.32 3.89 -27.47
N LEU A 41 3.48 4.53 -27.33
CA LEU A 41 4.34 4.32 -26.17
C LEU A 41 3.64 4.88 -24.93
N ASN A 42 3.40 4.00 -23.95
CA ASN A 42 2.85 4.39 -22.66
C ASN A 42 4.00 4.41 -21.64
N VAL A 43 4.18 5.55 -20.98
CA VAL A 43 5.21 5.73 -19.95
C VAL A 43 4.50 5.84 -18.60
N HIS A 44 4.71 4.87 -17.73
CA HIS A 44 4.15 4.85 -16.39
C HIS A 44 5.16 5.47 -15.42
N ILE A 45 4.85 6.65 -14.89
CA ILE A 45 5.66 7.30 -13.85
C ILE A 45 5.20 6.76 -12.50
N VAL A 46 6.08 6.04 -11.82
CA VAL A 46 5.79 5.39 -10.52
C VAL A 46 6.51 6.16 -9.42
N ALA A 47 5.78 7.02 -8.71
CA ALA A 47 6.32 7.79 -7.60
C ALA A 47 6.42 6.90 -6.35
N HIS A 48 7.62 6.86 -5.75
CA HIS A 48 7.91 6.05 -4.56
C HIS A 48 9.01 6.70 -3.71
N THR A 49 9.16 6.19 -2.49
CA THR A 49 10.35 6.39 -1.64
C THR A 49 10.96 5.02 -1.34
N HIS A 50 12.23 4.99 -0.95
CA HIS A 50 12.87 3.81 -0.41
C HIS A 50 13.31 4.14 1.01
N ASP A 51 12.60 3.56 1.99
CA ASP A 51 12.75 3.89 3.40
C ASP A 51 13.38 2.72 4.15
N ASP A 52 14.71 2.68 4.21
CA ASP A 52 15.45 1.64 4.94
C ASP A 52 14.98 1.52 6.39
N VAL A 53 14.52 0.33 6.79
CA VAL A 53 14.13 0.01 8.18
C VAL A 53 15.39 -0.25 9.02
N GLY A 54 16.25 0.77 9.08
CA GLY A 54 17.58 0.73 9.69
C GLY A 54 18.68 0.47 8.66
N TRP A 55 19.68 1.36 8.61
CA TRP A 55 20.88 1.23 7.78
C TRP A 55 21.99 2.13 8.34
N LEU A 56 22.05 3.40 7.93
CA LEU A 56 22.98 4.39 8.52
C LEU A 56 22.45 4.99 9.82
N LYS A 57 21.13 5.04 9.96
CA LYS A 57 20.44 5.47 11.18
C LYS A 57 19.58 4.32 11.71
N THR A 58 19.19 4.40 12.97
CA THR A 58 18.19 3.47 13.52
C THR A 58 16.81 3.76 12.95
N VAL A 59 15.87 2.82 13.09
CA VAL A 59 14.47 2.98 12.65
C VAL A 59 13.87 4.28 13.20
N ASP A 60 13.92 4.52 14.51
CA ASP A 60 13.37 5.73 15.14
C ASP A 60 14.06 7.02 14.67
N GLN A 61 15.36 6.96 14.38
CA GLN A 61 16.11 8.11 13.87
C GLN A 61 15.72 8.44 12.42
N TYR A 62 15.46 7.43 11.60
CA TYR A 62 14.87 7.63 10.27
C TYR A 62 13.43 8.12 10.37
N TYR A 63 12.63 7.58 11.27
CA TYR A 63 11.22 7.97 11.42
C TYR A 63 11.08 9.43 11.82
N TYR A 64 11.68 9.83 12.95
CA TYR A 64 11.58 11.20 13.47
C TYR A 64 12.52 12.20 12.78
N GLY A 65 13.44 11.74 11.93
CA GLY A 65 14.40 12.60 11.24
C GLY A 65 15.51 13.16 12.14
N SER A 66 15.82 12.49 13.26
CA SER A 66 16.96 12.86 14.11
C SER A 66 18.30 12.41 13.49
N ARG A 67 19.40 12.87 14.08
CA ARG A 67 20.79 12.66 13.59
C ARG A 67 20.99 13.09 12.13
N ARG A 68 20.61 14.33 11.82
CA ARG A 68 20.67 14.89 10.46
C ARG A 68 22.09 15.01 9.92
N GLU A 69 23.09 15.04 10.81
CA GLU A 69 24.52 14.98 10.50
C GLU A 69 24.94 13.65 9.85
N ILE A 70 24.22 12.54 10.12
CA ILE A 70 24.44 11.26 9.46
C ILE A 70 23.67 11.20 8.14
N SER A 71 22.38 11.58 8.19
CA SER A 71 21.51 11.57 7.03
C SER A 71 20.30 12.47 7.27
N SER A 72 19.95 13.29 6.28
CA SER A 72 18.84 14.26 6.35
C SER A 72 17.44 13.63 6.20
N LYS A 73 17.34 12.30 6.04
CA LYS A 73 16.09 11.57 5.79
C LYS A 73 15.19 11.50 7.03
N ALA A 74 13.88 11.62 6.83
CA ALA A 74 12.87 11.72 7.88
C ALA A 74 11.51 11.20 7.39
N VAL A 75 11.15 9.96 7.73
CA VAL A 75 10.03 9.23 7.11
C VAL A 75 8.67 9.85 7.46
N GLN A 76 8.48 10.34 8.70
CA GLN A 76 7.21 10.96 9.08
C GLN A 76 6.81 12.11 8.13
N TYR A 77 7.78 12.95 7.75
CA TYR A 77 7.55 14.10 6.87
C TYR A 77 7.36 13.67 5.40
N ILE A 78 7.93 12.54 5.00
CA ILE A 78 7.66 11.96 3.68
C ILE A 78 6.19 11.56 3.60
N LEU A 79 5.69 10.81 4.59
CA LEU A 79 4.29 10.38 4.62
C LEU A 79 3.34 11.58 4.70
N ASP A 80 3.59 12.54 5.58
CA ASP A 80 2.76 13.76 5.70
C ASP A 80 2.64 14.49 4.35
N SER A 81 3.78 14.75 3.70
CA SER A 81 3.81 15.49 2.42
C SER A 81 3.23 14.69 1.24
N VAL A 82 3.38 13.36 1.24
CA VAL A 82 2.74 12.50 0.24
C VAL A 82 1.22 12.56 0.36
N ILE A 83 0.67 12.47 1.56
CA ILE A 83 -0.78 12.56 1.77
C ILE A 83 -1.31 13.92 1.34
N GLU A 84 -0.65 15.01 1.71
CA GLU A 84 -1.00 16.37 1.24
C GLU A 84 -0.95 16.46 -0.29
N ALA A 85 0.14 15.98 -0.90
CA ALA A 85 0.29 16.01 -2.35
C ALA A 85 -0.77 15.18 -3.08
N LEU A 86 -1.17 14.04 -2.54
CA LEU A 86 -2.26 13.23 -3.10
C LEU A 86 -3.60 13.97 -2.95
N VAL A 87 -3.90 14.58 -1.81
CA VAL A 87 -5.15 15.37 -1.66
C VAL A 87 -5.21 16.52 -2.65
N ASP A 88 -4.09 17.20 -2.90
CA ASP A 88 -4.02 18.38 -3.76
C ASP A 88 -4.32 18.13 -5.24
N ASN A 89 -4.10 16.90 -5.74
CA ASN A 89 -4.33 16.59 -7.15
C ASN A 89 -4.80 15.15 -7.34
N PRO A 90 -6.04 14.90 -7.83
CA PRO A 90 -6.62 13.57 -7.99
C PRO A 90 -5.88 12.65 -8.98
N ASP A 91 -5.08 13.19 -9.89
CA ASP A 91 -4.33 12.40 -10.87
C ASP A 91 -3.04 11.79 -10.29
N ARG A 92 -2.57 12.31 -9.15
CA ARG A 92 -1.35 11.80 -8.50
C ARG A 92 -1.61 10.43 -7.89
N ARG A 93 -0.59 9.57 -8.04
CA ARG A 93 -0.50 8.26 -7.41
C ARG A 93 0.84 8.10 -6.72
N TYR A 94 0.87 7.26 -5.69
CA TYR A 94 2.07 6.96 -4.94
C TYR A 94 2.05 5.51 -4.44
N ILE A 95 3.19 4.82 -4.51
CA ILE A 95 3.36 3.49 -3.90
C ILE A 95 4.16 3.60 -2.60
N TYR A 96 3.76 2.84 -1.58
CA TYR A 96 4.49 2.73 -0.31
C TYR A 96 4.76 1.27 0.05
N VAL A 97 5.93 0.98 0.64
CA VAL A 97 6.46 -0.38 0.79
C VAL A 97 6.55 -0.82 2.26
N GLU A 98 7.28 -0.08 3.09
CA GLU A 98 7.76 -0.57 4.40
C GLU A 98 6.73 -0.40 5.54
N MET A 99 6.00 -1.46 5.90
CA MET A 99 4.93 -1.36 6.89
C MET A 99 5.40 -1.01 8.30
N ALA A 100 6.66 -1.24 8.65
CA ALA A 100 7.21 -0.81 9.94
C ALA A 100 7.07 0.70 10.17
N PHE A 101 7.35 1.50 9.13
CA PHE A 101 7.21 2.96 9.21
C PHE A 101 5.77 3.40 9.03
N PHE A 102 5.05 2.82 8.07
CA PHE A 102 3.66 3.19 7.83
C PHE A 102 2.78 2.91 9.05
N TRP A 103 2.95 1.74 9.69
CA TRP A 103 2.23 1.40 10.91
C TRP A 103 2.51 2.40 12.03
N ARG A 104 3.78 2.76 12.24
CA ARG A 104 4.14 3.75 13.27
C ARG A 104 3.48 5.09 12.98
N TRP A 105 3.62 5.59 11.75
CA TRP A 105 2.96 6.83 11.31
C TRP A 105 1.45 6.77 11.51
N TRP A 106 0.82 5.68 11.08
CA TRP A 106 -0.62 5.46 11.19
C TRP A 106 -1.11 5.55 12.63
N THR A 107 -0.37 4.97 13.58
CA THR A 107 -0.75 4.99 15.01
C THR A 107 -0.74 6.39 15.63
N GLU A 108 0.06 7.31 15.08
CA GLU A 108 0.16 8.71 15.53
C GLU A 108 -0.88 9.64 14.87
N GLN A 109 -1.59 9.17 13.83
CA GLN A 109 -2.52 10.03 13.07
C GLN A 109 -3.87 10.25 13.74
N SER A 110 -4.41 11.46 13.54
CA SER A 110 -5.81 11.78 13.87
C SER A 110 -6.81 10.99 13.02
N GLU A 111 -8.03 10.81 13.53
CA GLU A 111 -9.12 10.14 12.78
C GLU A 111 -9.39 10.80 11.43
N LYS A 112 -9.28 12.14 11.35
CA LYS A 112 -9.42 12.89 10.10
C LYS A 112 -8.40 12.44 9.05
N VAL A 113 -7.13 12.37 9.41
CA VAL A 113 -6.05 11.94 8.49
C VAL A 113 -6.23 10.47 8.12
N ARG A 114 -6.56 9.60 9.08
CA ARG A 114 -6.84 8.18 8.83
C ARG A 114 -7.96 7.97 7.82
N ASN A 115 -9.04 8.76 7.91
CA ASN A 115 -10.14 8.69 6.96
C ASN A 115 -9.74 9.16 5.55
N ILE A 116 -8.91 10.21 5.45
CA ILE A 116 -8.35 10.68 4.16
C ILE A 116 -7.50 9.56 3.53
N VAL A 117 -6.61 8.94 4.29
CA VAL A 117 -5.76 7.86 3.79
C VAL A 117 -6.59 6.65 3.34
N LYS A 118 -7.59 6.24 4.13
CA LYS A 118 -8.53 5.17 3.73
C LYS A 118 -9.21 5.50 2.41
N GLN A 119 -9.64 6.75 2.21
CA GLN A 119 -10.21 7.18 0.94
C GLN A 119 -9.19 7.06 -0.21
N LEU A 120 -7.97 7.57 -0.04
CA LEU A 120 -6.91 7.49 -1.06
C LEU A 120 -6.56 6.05 -1.44
N VAL A 121 -6.58 5.11 -0.49
CA VAL A 121 -6.38 3.68 -0.73
C VAL A 121 -7.55 3.06 -1.50
N ASN A 122 -8.79 3.38 -1.12
CA ASN A 122 -9.98 2.91 -1.83
C ASN A 122 -10.09 3.46 -3.27
N GLU A 123 -9.50 4.62 -3.52
CA GLU A 123 -9.37 5.22 -4.86
C GLU A 123 -8.13 4.71 -5.63
N SER A 124 -7.31 3.84 -5.02
CA SER A 124 -6.03 3.35 -5.58
C SER A 124 -5.06 4.46 -5.99
N ARG A 125 -5.07 5.55 -5.21
CA ARG A 125 -4.16 6.69 -5.35
C ARG A 125 -2.95 6.56 -4.42
N LEU A 126 -3.16 5.97 -3.24
CA LEU A 126 -2.11 5.41 -2.41
C LEU A 126 -2.20 3.89 -2.52
N GLU A 127 -1.15 3.26 -3.03
CA GLU A 127 -1.09 1.80 -3.18
C GLU A 127 0.03 1.22 -2.31
N PHE A 128 -0.25 0.09 -1.65
CA PHE A 128 0.78 -0.66 -0.93
C PHE A 128 1.34 -1.75 -1.83
N ILE A 129 2.67 -1.78 -1.96
CA ILE A 129 3.41 -2.73 -2.80
C ILE A 129 4.38 -3.52 -1.93
N SER A 130 4.55 -4.83 -2.18
CA SER A 130 5.06 -5.81 -1.20
C SER A 130 4.23 -5.88 0.09
N GLY A 131 4.13 -4.79 0.85
CA GLY A 131 3.34 -4.71 2.08
C GLY A 131 3.89 -5.53 3.25
N GLY A 132 5.14 -5.97 3.18
CA GLY A 132 5.84 -6.58 4.31
C GLY A 132 6.27 -5.55 5.35
N TRP A 133 6.67 -6.03 6.53
CA TRP A 133 7.21 -5.15 7.58
C TRP A 133 8.43 -4.37 7.11
N CYS A 134 9.29 -5.01 6.30
CA CYS A 134 10.38 -4.37 5.57
C CYS A 134 10.57 -5.01 4.18
N MET A 135 11.46 -4.43 3.37
CA MET A 135 12.04 -5.10 2.21
C MET A 135 13.16 -6.02 2.71
N ASN A 136 12.86 -7.30 2.91
CA ASN A 136 13.80 -8.26 3.47
C ASN A 136 14.99 -8.53 2.53
N ASP A 137 16.17 -8.80 3.09
CA ASP A 137 17.27 -9.42 2.35
C ASP A 137 16.84 -10.79 1.79
N GLU A 138 17.50 -11.26 0.74
CA GLU A 138 17.20 -12.55 0.10
C GLU A 138 18.33 -13.57 0.24
N ALA A 139 19.51 -13.17 0.70
CA ALA A 139 20.67 -14.05 0.82
C ALA A 139 20.78 -14.75 2.20
N THR A 140 20.43 -14.04 3.27
CA THR A 140 20.73 -14.42 4.66
C THR A 140 19.48 -14.68 5.51
N THR A 141 18.29 -14.56 4.92
CA THR A 141 17.03 -14.77 5.61
C THR A 141 16.55 -16.22 5.54
N HIS A 142 16.00 -16.72 6.65
CA HIS A 142 15.27 -17.98 6.65
C HIS A 142 13.84 -17.77 6.14
N TYR A 143 13.33 -18.69 5.32
CA TYR A 143 12.01 -18.54 4.68
C TYR A 143 10.86 -18.33 5.69
N ASN A 144 10.89 -18.99 6.86
CA ASN A 144 9.91 -18.72 7.93
C ASN A 144 9.88 -17.23 8.33
N SER A 145 11.04 -16.59 8.51
CA SER A 145 11.11 -15.19 8.90
C SER A 145 10.62 -14.25 7.80
N ILE A 146 10.81 -14.63 6.53
CA ILE A 146 10.26 -13.91 5.37
C ILE A 146 8.73 -13.97 5.42
N ILE A 147 8.17 -15.17 5.66
CA ILE A 147 6.72 -15.38 5.80
C ILE A 147 6.17 -14.59 6.99
N ASP A 148 6.80 -14.68 8.16
CA ASP A 148 6.36 -13.99 9.38
C ASP A 148 6.25 -12.47 9.17
N GLN A 149 7.30 -11.84 8.61
CA GLN A 149 7.30 -10.39 8.44
C GLN A 149 6.35 -9.91 7.31
N HIS A 150 6.10 -10.74 6.29
CA HIS A 150 5.10 -10.42 5.25
C HIS A 150 3.69 -10.60 5.80
N SER A 151 3.48 -11.61 6.65
CA SER A 151 2.19 -11.89 7.28
C SER A 151 1.80 -10.77 8.24
N LEU A 152 2.76 -10.26 9.03
CA LEU A 152 2.53 -9.12 9.93
C LEU A 152 2.07 -7.85 9.18
N GLY A 153 2.71 -7.53 8.06
CA GLY A 153 2.31 -6.38 7.24
C GLY A 153 0.97 -6.60 6.54
N ALA A 154 0.74 -7.80 6.00
CA ALA A 154 -0.51 -8.16 5.33
C ALA A 154 -1.71 -8.14 6.29
N GLU A 155 -1.55 -8.63 7.53
CA GLU A 155 -2.58 -8.58 8.57
C GLU A 155 -2.96 -7.13 8.89
N PHE A 156 -1.96 -6.27 9.15
CA PHE A 156 -2.19 -4.85 9.39
C PHE A 156 -2.95 -4.17 8.24
N LEU A 157 -2.54 -4.41 6.99
CA LEU A 157 -3.21 -3.84 5.82
C LEU A 157 -4.65 -4.33 5.68
N GLN A 158 -4.87 -5.63 5.85
CA GLN A 158 -6.19 -6.24 5.76
C GLN A 158 -7.15 -5.69 6.84
N GLU A 159 -6.71 -5.62 8.09
CA GLU A 159 -7.53 -5.12 9.19
C GLU A 159 -7.82 -3.62 9.07
N THR A 160 -6.88 -2.84 8.52
CA THR A 160 -6.98 -1.38 8.48
C THR A 160 -7.74 -0.88 7.25
N PHE A 161 -7.53 -1.50 6.09
CA PHE A 161 -7.96 -0.98 4.79
C PHE A 161 -8.75 -1.99 3.94
N GLY A 162 -8.74 -3.28 4.31
CA GLY A 162 -9.45 -4.34 3.57
C GLY A 162 -8.85 -4.62 2.19
N GLU A 163 -9.68 -5.17 1.29
CA GLU A 163 -9.23 -5.72 0.01
C GLU A 163 -8.50 -4.72 -0.89
N CYS A 164 -8.85 -3.42 -0.83
CA CYS A 164 -8.21 -2.40 -1.66
C CYS A 164 -6.75 -2.12 -1.31
N ALA A 165 -6.29 -2.53 -0.11
CA ALA A 165 -4.90 -2.41 0.28
C ALA A 165 -4.09 -3.68 0.00
N ARG A 166 -4.72 -4.76 -0.47
CA ARG A 166 -4.01 -6.03 -0.72
C ARG A 166 -2.96 -5.81 -1.82
N PRO A 167 -1.66 -5.94 -1.51
CA PRO A 167 -0.61 -5.79 -2.51
C PRO A 167 -0.77 -6.82 -3.63
N LYS A 168 -0.59 -6.39 -4.88
CA LYS A 168 -0.63 -7.27 -6.07
C LYS A 168 0.75 -7.55 -6.63
N ILE A 169 1.70 -6.66 -6.37
CA ILE A 169 3.06 -6.72 -6.92
C ILE A 169 4.08 -6.69 -5.77
N ALA A 170 5.14 -7.49 -5.91
CA ALA A 170 6.31 -7.45 -5.03
C ALA A 170 7.36 -6.45 -5.55
N TRP A 171 8.05 -5.82 -4.62
CA TRP A 171 9.01 -4.73 -4.85
C TRP A 171 10.29 -4.99 -4.05
N GLN A 172 11.32 -5.47 -4.73
CA GLN A 172 12.64 -5.82 -4.17
C GLN A 172 13.72 -5.06 -4.93
N ILE A 173 13.69 -3.73 -4.83
CA ILE A 173 14.59 -2.89 -5.62
C ILE A 173 16.02 -2.83 -5.08
N ASP A 174 16.23 -3.09 -3.78
CA ASP A 174 17.54 -2.91 -3.12
C ASP A 174 18.24 -4.14 -2.53
N PRO A 175 17.66 -5.35 -2.41
CA PRO A 175 18.43 -6.53 -2.01
C PRO A 175 19.60 -6.83 -2.94
N PHE A 176 20.71 -7.31 -2.39
CA PHE A 176 21.94 -7.56 -3.14
C PHE A 176 21.93 -8.94 -3.80
N GLY A 177 21.11 -9.08 -4.83
CA GLY A 177 20.82 -10.34 -5.51
C GLY A 177 19.49 -10.93 -5.04
N HIS A 178 18.94 -11.84 -5.84
CA HIS A 178 17.58 -12.35 -5.66
C HIS A 178 17.56 -13.87 -5.60
N SER A 179 16.83 -14.40 -4.62
CA SER A 179 16.72 -15.84 -4.40
C SER A 179 15.51 -16.39 -5.15
N ARG A 180 15.66 -17.59 -5.72
CA ARG A 180 14.52 -18.32 -6.30
C ARG A 180 13.42 -18.58 -5.27
N GLU A 181 13.80 -18.74 -4.00
CA GLU A 181 12.87 -19.02 -2.90
C GLU A 181 11.93 -17.84 -2.65
N VAL A 182 12.44 -16.60 -2.62
CA VAL A 182 11.60 -15.40 -2.49
C VAL A 182 10.62 -15.27 -3.66
N GLY A 183 11.06 -15.54 -4.89
CA GLY A 183 10.15 -15.61 -6.04
C GLY A 183 9.05 -16.67 -5.89
N SER A 184 9.40 -17.85 -5.36
CA SER A 184 8.43 -18.93 -5.05
C SER A 184 7.45 -18.53 -3.95
N LEU A 185 7.93 -17.87 -2.90
CA LEU A 185 7.09 -17.40 -1.79
C LEU A 185 6.12 -16.32 -2.25
N PHE A 186 6.56 -15.34 -3.04
CA PHE A 186 5.66 -14.30 -3.55
C PHE A 186 4.57 -14.87 -4.46
N ALA A 187 4.90 -15.83 -5.32
CA ALA A 187 3.87 -16.53 -6.10
C ALA A 187 2.84 -17.23 -5.19
N GLN A 188 3.28 -17.89 -4.12
CA GLN A 188 2.41 -18.57 -3.14
C GLN A 188 1.59 -17.60 -2.28
N MET A 189 2.11 -16.41 -1.99
CA MET A 189 1.40 -15.32 -1.32
C MET A 189 0.34 -14.65 -2.23
N GLY A 190 0.34 -14.98 -3.52
CA GLY A 190 -0.62 -14.49 -4.51
C GLY A 190 -0.24 -13.15 -5.13
N PHE A 191 1.05 -12.85 -5.23
CA PHE A 191 1.54 -11.74 -6.04
C PHE A 191 1.53 -12.12 -7.52
N ASP A 192 1.10 -11.18 -8.37
CA ASP A 192 1.01 -11.34 -9.83
C ASP A 192 2.34 -11.05 -10.54
N GLY A 193 3.26 -10.36 -9.86
CA GLY A 193 4.56 -10.00 -10.39
C GLY A 193 5.52 -9.47 -9.33
N MET A 194 6.79 -9.35 -9.71
CA MET A 194 7.87 -8.85 -8.86
C MET A 194 8.77 -7.93 -9.68
N PHE A 195 9.05 -6.74 -9.16
CA PHE A 195 10.08 -5.85 -9.70
C PHE A 195 11.32 -5.90 -8.82
N LEU A 196 12.47 -5.95 -9.48
CA LEU A 196 13.78 -5.99 -8.87
C LEU A 196 14.70 -4.94 -9.48
N GLY A 197 15.67 -4.45 -8.70
CA GLY A 197 16.57 -3.38 -9.11
C GLY A 197 18.01 -3.82 -9.34
N ARG A 198 18.48 -4.84 -8.62
CA ARG A 198 19.89 -5.24 -8.61
C ARG A 198 20.07 -6.62 -9.25
N ALA A 199 20.86 -6.68 -10.31
CA ALA A 199 21.32 -7.93 -10.92
C ALA A 199 22.80 -7.80 -11.29
N ASP A 200 23.44 -8.92 -11.60
CA ASP A 200 24.80 -8.87 -12.13
C ASP A 200 24.84 -8.01 -13.41
N TYR A 201 25.82 -7.13 -13.52
CA TYR A 201 25.92 -6.19 -14.62
C TYR A 201 26.04 -6.89 -15.99
N GLN A 202 26.61 -8.10 -16.05
CA GLN A 202 26.68 -8.89 -17.30
C GLN A 202 25.30 -9.36 -17.73
N ASP A 203 24.45 -9.76 -16.78
CA ASP A 203 23.07 -10.15 -17.06
C ASP A 203 22.23 -8.94 -17.48
N GLN A 204 22.43 -7.78 -16.84
CA GLN A 204 21.78 -6.53 -17.26
C GLN A 204 22.16 -6.12 -18.68
N ILE A 205 23.44 -6.23 -19.07
CA ILE A 205 23.88 -5.93 -20.45
C ILE A 205 23.27 -6.92 -21.46
N HIS A 206 23.07 -8.18 -21.07
CA HIS A 206 22.54 -9.19 -21.96
C HIS A 206 21.01 -9.13 -22.13
N ARG A 207 20.28 -8.58 -21.15
CA ARG A 207 18.81 -8.63 -21.07
C ARG A 207 18.10 -7.27 -21.08
N GLY A 208 18.79 -6.18 -20.76
CA GLY A 208 18.25 -4.82 -20.72
C GLY A 208 18.37 -4.09 -22.05
#